data_AF-A0A502CJ64-F1
#
_entry.id   AF-A0A502CJ64-F1
#
_cell.length_a   1.000
_cell.length_b   1.000
_cell.length_c   1.000
_cell.angle_alpha   90.00
_cell.angle_beta   90.00
_cell.angle_gamma   90.00
#
_symmetry.space_group_name_H-M   'P 1'
#
loop_
_entity.id
_entity.type
_entity.pdbx_description
1 polymer ?
#
loop_
_entity_poly.entity_id
_entity_poly.type
_entity_poly.pdbx_seq_one_letter_code
_entity_poly.pdbx_strand_id
1 'polypeptide(L)'
;MDRARKSSQGIVEARDEATAKRFKPGIETALRGCMSARDRSITLRAFDLRGDLADELLTEADGAALRVARTRRAIAPTRLQRADGDQNEAVVGCAVAADPVDASALIESGAATPAEIAAFRQLVPAIQACVPTDYSLHLKPFEVRRLVAIALYRYVADQSGGQS
;
A
#
# COMPACT_ATOMS: atom_id res chain seq x y z
N MET A 1 38.41 -24.57 -14.37
CA MET A 1 36.95 -24.84 -14.44
C MET A 1 36.42 -24.97 -13.01
N ASP A 2 35.15 -24.65 -12.77
CA ASP A 2 34.40 -24.79 -11.49
C ASP A 2 34.46 -23.68 -10.43
N ARG A 3 34.25 -22.41 -10.81
CA ARG A 3 34.03 -21.31 -9.84
C ARG A 3 32.60 -20.74 -9.79
N ALA A 4 31.65 -21.28 -10.57
CA ALA A 4 30.37 -20.59 -10.83
C ALA A 4 29.08 -21.29 -10.34
N ARG A 5 29.11 -22.42 -9.62
CA ARG A 5 27.87 -23.22 -9.36
C ARG A 5 27.49 -23.54 -7.91
N LYS A 6 28.30 -23.22 -6.90
CA LYS A 6 28.06 -23.63 -5.49
C LYS A 6 27.39 -22.58 -4.60
N SER A 7 27.22 -21.34 -5.07
CA SER A 7 26.87 -20.21 -4.19
C SER A 7 25.38 -20.07 -3.87
N SER A 8 24.49 -20.75 -4.58
CA SER A 8 23.05 -20.42 -4.56
C SER A 8 22.17 -21.42 -3.80
N GLN A 9 22.69 -22.61 -3.44
CA GLN A 9 21.89 -23.70 -2.84
C GLN A 9 21.76 -23.63 -1.31
N GLY A 10 22.72 -23.05 -0.57
CA GLY A 10 22.66 -22.98 0.89
C GLY A 10 21.75 -21.89 1.47
N ILE A 11 21.17 -21.04 0.61
CA ILE A 11 20.43 -19.83 1.02
C ILE A 11 18.93 -20.13 1.26
N VAL A 12 18.44 -21.28 0.80
CA VAL A 12 17.00 -21.57 0.76
C VAL A 12 16.51 -22.40 1.96
N GLU A 13 17.36 -23.19 2.62
CA GLU A 13 16.90 -24.23 3.57
C GLU A 13 16.76 -23.80 5.04
N ALA A 14 17.39 -22.72 5.52
CA ALA A 14 17.27 -22.29 6.93
C ALA A 14 16.04 -21.40 7.22
N ARG A 15 15.05 -21.39 6.30
CA ARG A 15 13.82 -20.61 6.39
C ARG A 15 12.82 -21.17 7.41
N ASP A 16 13.00 -22.41 7.89
CA ASP A 16 11.85 -23.16 8.45
C ASP A 16 11.82 -23.42 9.97
N GLU A 17 12.91 -23.64 10.69
CA GLU A 17 12.74 -24.42 11.94
C GLU A 17 12.29 -23.71 13.22
N ALA A 18 12.03 -22.40 13.16
CA ALA A 18 11.34 -21.72 14.25
C ALA A 18 10.50 -20.57 13.70
N THR A 19 9.38 -20.86 13.04
CA THR A 19 8.40 -19.84 12.62
C THR A 19 8.17 -18.78 13.70
N ALA A 20 8.18 -19.19 14.95
CA ALA A 20 7.74 -18.36 16.04
C ALA A 20 8.28 -18.97 17.33
N LYS A 21 8.91 -18.17 18.16
CA LYS A 21 8.41 -18.09 19.54
C LYS A 21 7.92 -16.67 19.77
N ARG A 22 6.94 -16.31 18.93
CA ARG A 22 6.10 -15.08 18.88
C ARG A 22 6.83 -13.74 18.65
N PHE A 23 7.69 -13.70 17.62
CA PHE A 23 8.86 -12.82 17.41
C PHE A 23 10.13 -13.40 18.06
N LYS A 24 11.21 -13.50 17.27
CA LYS A 24 12.50 -14.03 17.74
C LYS A 24 13.20 -12.97 18.61
N PRO A 25 13.84 -13.32 19.76
CA PRO A 25 14.52 -12.36 20.66
C PRO A 25 15.64 -11.52 20.00
N GLY A 26 16.03 -11.84 18.76
CA GLY A 26 16.92 -11.04 17.93
C GLY A 26 16.26 -9.90 17.14
N ILE A 27 14.97 -10.00 16.77
CA ILE A 27 14.27 -8.92 16.02
C ILE A 27 14.04 -7.72 16.93
N GLU A 28 13.64 -7.95 18.18
CA GLU A 28 13.57 -6.91 19.22
C GLU A 28 14.93 -6.25 19.49
N THR A 29 16.01 -7.04 19.49
CA THR A 29 17.37 -6.54 19.72
C THR A 29 17.92 -5.79 18.50
N ALA A 30 17.57 -6.21 17.28
CA ALA A 30 17.91 -5.51 16.05
C ALA A 30 17.10 -4.21 15.90
N LEU A 31 15.81 -4.21 16.22
CA LEU A 31 14.97 -3.00 16.23
C LEU A 31 15.43 -2.00 17.31
N ARG A 32 15.76 -2.49 18.52
CA ARG A 32 16.33 -1.67 19.60
C ARG A 32 17.75 -1.17 19.26
N GLY A 33 18.51 -1.91 18.45
CA GLY A 33 19.78 -1.49 17.85
C GLY A 33 19.64 -0.46 16.71
N CYS A 34 18.55 -0.55 15.93
CA CYS A 34 18.21 0.44 14.90
C CYS A 34 17.66 1.75 15.48
N MET A 35 17.01 1.69 16.66
CA MET A 35 16.39 2.84 17.35
C MET A 35 17.27 3.43 18.46
N SER A 36 18.35 2.76 18.87
CA SER A 36 19.33 3.36 19.77
C SER A 36 20.24 4.29 18.97
N ALA A 37 20.03 5.59 19.13
CA ALA A 37 20.78 6.63 18.43
C ALA A 37 22.29 6.46 18.69
N ARG A 38 23.01 6.01 17.67
CA ARG A 38 24.48 6.02 17.58
C ARG A 38 24.87 7.02 16.49
N ASP A 39 24.67 8.30 16.78
CA ASP A 39 25.25 9.45 16.06
C ASP A 39 25.16 9.49 14.53
N ARG A 40 24.03 9.05 13.94
CA ARG A 40 23.63 9.46 12.58
C ARG A 40 22.12 9.59 12.52
N SER A 41 21.65 10.83 12.44
CA SER A 41 20.23 11.18 12.35
C SER A 41 19.55 10.39 11.23
N ILE A 42 18.54 9.57 11.57
CA ILE A 42 17.60 9.08 10.57
C ILE A 42 16.92 10.32 9.96
N THR A 43 17.12 10.56 8.66
CA THR A 43 16.33 11.55 7.93
C THR A 43 15.09 10.85 7.40
N LEU A 44 13.99 10.95 8.14
CA LEU A 44 12.68 10.54 7.64
C LEU A 44 12.26 11.53 6.56
N ARG A 45 12.16 11.06 5.31
CA ARG A 45 11.61 11.90 4.23
C ARG A 45 10.09 11.78 4.29
N ALA A 46 9.39 12.91 4.15
CA ALA A 46 7.92 12.93 4.12
C ALA A 46 7.35 11.97 3.07
N PHE A 47 8.05 11.80 1.94
CA PHE A 47 7.68 10.85 0.90
C PHE A 47 7.63 9.39 1.37
N ASP A 48 8.51 9.01 2.29
CA ASP A 48 8.56 7.64 2.81
C ASP A 48 7.34 7.36 3.71
N LEU A 49 6.85 8.38 4.43
CA LEU A 49 5.71 8.30 5.38
C LEU A 49 4.34 8.61 4.76
N ARG A 50 4.29 9.08 3.51
CA ARG A 50 3.07 9.66 2.90
C ARG A 50 1.83 8.76 2.93
N GLY A 51 1.99 7.45 2.91
CA GLY A 51 0.85 6.53 2.93
C GLY A 51 0.32 6.29 4.33
N ASP A 52 1.20 6.10 5.31
CA ASP A 52 0.81 5.97 6.71
C ASP A 52 0.19 7.28 7.22
N LEU A 53 0.74 8.44 6.79
CA LEU A 53 0.15 9.74 7.10
C LEU A 53 -1.22 9.93 6.43
N ALA A 54 -1.39 9.50 5.17
CA ALA A 54 -2.67 9.59 4.49
C ALA A 54 -3.74 8.70 5.16
N ASP A 55 -3.36 7.50 5.60
CA ASP A 55 -4.22 6.56 6.34
C ASP A 55 -4.69 7.19 7.66
N GLU A 56 -3.77 7.76 8.43
CA GLU A 56 -4.09 8.47 9.67
C GLU A 56 -5.05 9.66 9.41
N LEU A 57 -4.71 10.54 8.48
CA LEU A 57 -5.54 11.70 8.13
C LEU A 57 -6.93 11.32 7.61
N LEU A 58 -7.07 10.16 6.96
CA LEU A 58 -8.36 9.65 6.51
C LEU A 58 -9.24 9.15 7.66
N THR A 59 -8.62 8.61 8.70
CA THR A 59 -9.28 8.01 9.87
C THR A 59 -9.48 9.01 11.03
N GLU A 60 -8.78 10.14 11.02
CA GLU A 60 -9.00 11.27 11.92
C GLU A 60 -10.46 11.78 11.92
N ALA A 61 -10.84 12.49 12.99
CA ALA A 61 -12.19 13.03 13.18
C ALA A 61 -13.30 11.97 12.95
N ASP A 62 -13.07 10.78 13.52
CA ASP A 62 -13.90 9.59 13.38
C ASP A 62 -14.14 9.17 11.93
N GLY A 63 -13.17 9.38 11.03
CA GLY A 63 -13.28 9.02 9.60
C GLY A 63 -14.10 10.00 8.77
N ALA A 64 -14.06 11.30 9.08
CA ALA A 64 -14.81 12.32 8.33
C ALA A 64 -14.46 12.34 6.83
N ALA A 65 -13.18 12.23 6.50
CA ALA A 65 -12.72 12.19 5.12
C ALA A 65 -13.21 10.93 4.38
N LEU A 66 -13.23 9.78 5.05
CA LEU A 66 -13.77 8.53 4.49
C LEU A 66 -15.27 8.62 4.23
N ARG A 67 -16.04 9.27 5.12
CA ARG A 67 -17.46 9.57 4.85
C ARG A 67 -17.64 10.43 3.62
N VAL A 68 -16.80 11.46 3.44
CA VAL A 68 -16.83 12.29 2.22
C VAL A 68 -16.48 11.47 0.98
N ALA A 69 -15.46 10.61 1.03
CA ALA A 69 -15.08 9.78 -0.11
C ALA A 69 -16.25 8.93 -0.62
N ARG A 70 -17.01 8.30 0.29
CA ARG A 70 -18.16 7.45 -0.02
C ARG A 70 -19.31 8.16 -0.70
N THR A 71 -19.48 9.46 -0.46
CA THR A 71 -20.56 10.23 -1.08
C THR A 71 -20.17 10.79 -2.44
N ARG A 72 -18.89 10.69 -2.82
CA ARG A 72 -18.44 11.11 -4.14
C ARG A 72 -18.91 10.16 -5.21
N ARG A 73 -19.12 10.72 -6.40
CA ARG A 73 -19.55 9.96 -7.57
C ARG A 73 -18.40 9.07 -8.05
N ALA A 74 -18.63 7.76 -8.00
CA ALA A 74 -17.81 6.77 -8.67
C ALA A 74 -17.75 7.04 -10.19
N ILE A 75 -16.58 6.87 -10.78
CA ILE A 75 -16.39 6.93 -12.23
C ILE A 75 -16.37 5.53 -12.85
N ALA A 76 -16.61 5.44 -14.16
CA ALA A 76 -16.39 4.18 -14.85
C ALA A 76 -14.89 3.86 -14.87
N PRO A 77 -14.44 2.65 -14.44
CA PRO A 77 -13.05 2.29 -14.52
C PRO A 77 -12.64 2.22 -15.99
N THR A 78 -11.49 2.80 -16.31
CA THR A 78 -10.95 2.82 -17.67
C THR A 78 -9.57 2.18 -17.66
N ARG A 79 -9.35 1.26 -18.60
CA ARG A 79 -8.05 0.65 -18.77
C ARG A 79 -7.03 1.71 -19.13
N LEU A 80 -6.02 1.89 -18.29
CA LEU A 80 -5.03 2.94 -18.48
C LEU A 80 -4.07 2.59 -19.62
N GLN A 81 -3.48 3.63 -20.23
CA GLN A 81 -2.23 3.46 -20.97
C GLN A 81 -1.05 3.45 -20.01
N ARG A 82 0.12 3.05 -20.51
CA ARG A 82 1.35 3.13 -19.74
C ARG A 82 1.59 4.58 -19.33
N ALA A 83 1.76 4.82 -18.03
CA ALA A 83 2.03 6.14 -17.48
C ALA A 83 3.53 6.44 -17.54
N ASP A 84 3.88 7.71 -17.72
CA ASP A 84 5.27 8.19 -17.64
C ASP A 84 5.82 8.23 -16.20
N GLY A 85 4.95 8.01 -15.21
CA GLY A 85 5.27 7.99 -13.77
C GLY A 85 5.08 6.63 -13.11
N ASP A 86 4.77 6.62 -11.81
CA ASP A 86 4.49 5.39 -11.08
C ASP A 86 3.17 4.75 -11.56
N GLN A 87 3.30 3.69 -12.35
CA GLN A 87 2.17 2.95 -12.90
C GLN A 87 1.24 2.38 -11.81
N ASN A 88 1.79 1.98 -10.66
CA ASN A 88 1.00 1.40 -9.58
C ASN A 88 0.14 2.49 -8.92
N GLU A 89 0.70 3.68 -8.69
CA GLU A 89 -0.07 4.84 -8.21
C GLU A 89 -1.19 5.20 -9.19
N ALA A 90 -0.91 5.21 -10.50
CA ALA A 90 -1.92 5.54 -11.51
C ALA A 90 -3.07 4.52 -11.53
N VAL A 91 -2.75 3.22 -11.51
CA VAL A 91 -3.74 2.14 -11.50
C VAL A 91 -4.59 2.18 -10.23
N VAL A 92 -3.97 2.31 -9.06
CA VAL A 92 -4.70 2.37 -7.79
C VAL A 92 -5.52 3.67 -7.70
N GLY A 93 -5.02 4.79 -8.20
CA GLY A 93 -5.78 6.04 -8.31
C GLY A 93 -7.06 5.89 -9.14
N CYS A 94 -6.96 5.25 -10.31
CA CYS A 94 -8.13 4.92 -11.14
C CYS A 94 -9.11 4.01 -10.38
N ALA A 95 -8.62 2.97 -9.71
CA ALA A 95 -9.46 2.03 -8.96
C ALA A 95 -10.20 2.72 -7.82
N VAL A 96 -9.54 3.62 -7.09
CA VAL A 96 -10.14 4.41 -6.00
C VAL A 96 -11.21 5.37 -6.52
N ALA A 97 -10.96 6.03 -7.65
CA ALA A 97 -11.97 6.91 -8.25
C ALA A 97 -13.18 6.11 -8.78
N ALA A 98 -12.94 4.89 -9.27
CA ALA A 98 -13.98 4.00 -9.77
C ALA A 98 -14.80 3.34 -8.66
N ASP A 99 -14.19 3.07 -7.50
CA ASP A 99 -14.86 2.49 -6.34
C ASP A 99 -14.36 3.11 -5.02
N PRO A 100 -14.81 4.34 -4.70
CA PRO A 100 -14.39 5.01 -3.48
C PRO A 100 -15.00 4.37 -2.22
N VAL A 101 -16.06 3.58 -2.35
CA VAL A 101 -16.73 2.93 -1.21
C VAL A 101 -15.89 1.76 -0.71
N ASP A 102 -15.50 0.85 -1.59
CA ASP A 102 -14.68 -0.31 -1.22
C ASP A 102 -13.24 0.11 -0.88
N ALA A 103 -12.71 1.15 -1.55
CA ALA A 103 -11.45 1.77 -1.16
C ALA A 103 -11.48 2.31 0.27
N SER A 104 -12.58 2.96 0.68
CA SER A 104 -12.76 3.44 2.05
C SER A 104 -12.87 2.27 3.05
N ALA A 105 -13.59 1.21 2.68
CA ALA A 105 -13.72 0.01 3.52
C ALA A 105 -12.37 -0.68 3.78
N LEU A 106 -11.45 -0.67 2.81
CA LEU A 106 -10.09 -1.17 3.00
C LEU A 106 -9.33 -0.38 4.06
N ILE A 107 -9.46 0.94 4.09
CA ILE A 107 -8.79 1.77 5.11
C ILE A 107 -9.39 1.48 6.50
N GLU A 108 -10.71 1.38 6.61
CA GLU A 108 -11.38 1.14 7.90
C GLU A 108 -11.19 -0.26 8.49
N SER A 109 -10.88 -1.27 7.69
CA SER A 109 -10.72 -2.65 8.17
C SER A 109 -9.54 -2.86 9.14
N GLY A 110 -8.72 -1.83 9.33
CA GLY A 110 -7.46 -1.89 10.07
C GLY A 110 -6.37 -2.66 9.30
N ALA A 111 -5.11 -2.26 9.50
CA ALA A 111 -3.97 -2.87 8.83
C ALA A 111 -3.63 -4.27 9.40
N ALA A 112 -3.16 -5.16 8.53
CA ALA A 112 -2.74 -6.52 8.84
C ALA A 112 -3.83 -7.40 9.49
N THR A 113 -5.10 -7.15 9.17
CA THR A 113 -6.24 -7.93 9.68
C THR A 113 -6.83 -8.86 8.61
N PRO A 114 -7.57 -9.92 8.99
CA PRO A 114 -8.37 -10.69 8.03
C PRO A 114 -9.42 -9.84 7.30
N ALA A 115 -9.92 -8.78 7.95
CA ALA A 115 -10.88 -7.85 7.35
C ALA A 115 -10.23 -7.03 6.22
N GLU A 116 -8.96 -6.66 6.34
CA GLU A 116 -8.18 -6.02 5.26
C GLU A 116 -8.10 -6.91 4.03
N ILE A 117 -7.85 -8.20 4.21
CA ILE A 117 -7.79 -9.15 3.10
C ILE A 117 -9.14 -9.25 2.40
N ALA A 118 -10.23 -9.26 3.17
CA ALA A 118 -11.59 -9.30 2.62
C ALA A 118 -11.91 -8.02 1.84
N ALA A 119 -11.63 -6.84 2.41
CA ALA A 119 -11.85 -5.56 1.75
C ALA A 119 -10.98 -5.40 0.49
N PHE A 120 -9.72 -5.85 0.55
CA PHE A 120 -8.83 -5.85 -0.62
C PHE A 120 -9.43 -6.67 -1.76
N ARG A 121 -9.98 -7.86 -1.48
CA ARG A 121 -10.62 -8.70 -2.50
C ARG A 121 -11.82 -8.02 -3.17
N GLN A 122 -12.57 -7.19 -2.44
CA GLN A 122 -13.67 -6.43 -3.03
C GLN A 122 -13.17 -5.34 -3.99
N LEU A 123 -12.00 -4.75 -3.71
CA LEU A 123 -11.40 -3.72 -4.57
C LEU A 123 -10.68 -4.29 -5.82
N VAL A 124 -10.31 -5.58 -5.81
CA VAL A 124 -9.57 -6.22 -6.92
C VAL A 124 -10.21 -6.03 -8.30
N PRO A 125 -11.54 -6.20 -8.50
CA PRO A 125 -12.17 -5.98 -9.80
C PRO A 125 -11.96 -4.56 -10.35
N ALA A 126 -12.06 -3.53 -9.50
CA ALA A 126 -11.80 -2.14 -9.90
C ALA A 126 -10.32 -1.94 -10.29
N ILE A 127 -9.39 -2.52 -9.53
CA ILE A 127 -7.96 -2.52 -9.86
C ILE A 127 -7.72 -3.17 -11.22
N GLN A 128 -8.26 -4.38 -11.45
CA GLN A 128 -8.08 -5.12 -12.70
C GLN A 128 -8.62 -4.37 -13.91
N ALA A 129 -9.75 -3.68 -13.77
CA ALA A 129 -10.34 -2.88 -14.84
C ALA A 129 -9.46 -1.68 -15.23
N CYS A 130 -8.63 -1.17 -14.32
CA CYS A 130 -7.72 -0.05 -14.55
C CYS A 130 -6.31 -0.47 -15.05
N VAL A 131 -5.92 -1.75 -14.93
CA VAL A 131 -4.58 -2.23 -15.33
C VAL A 131 -4.39 -2.21 -16.85
N PRO A 132 -3.32 -1.59 -17.40
CA PRO A 132 -3.03 -1.61 -18.85
C PRO A 132 -2.97 -3.03 -19.45
N THR A 133 -3.27 -3.18 -20.74
CA THR A 133 -3.40 -4.51 -21.40
C THR A 133 -2.10 -5.30 -21.40
N ASP A 134 -0.97 -4.61 -21.50
CA ASP A 134 0.39 -5.17 -21.59
C ASP A 134 1.14 -5.10 -20.24
N TYR A 135 0.41 -4.89 -19.14
CA TYR A 135 0.99 -4.70 -17.81
C TYR A 135 0.53 -5.77 -16.82
N SER A 136 1.47 -6.27 -16.02
CA SER A 136 1.19 -7.17 -14.89
C SER A 136 1.48 -6.46 -13.58
N LEU A 137 0.45 -6.35 -12.75
CA LEU A 137 0.53 -5.70 -11.46
C LEU A 137 0.94 -6.72 -10.38
N HIS A 138 2.09 -6.50 -9.75
CA HIS A 138 2.58 -7.32 -8.63
C HIS A 138 2.68 -6.44 -7.38
N LEU A 139 1.59 -6.40 -6.60
CA LEU A 139 1.54 -5.63 -5.36
C LEU A 139 1.40 -6.56 -4.15
N LYS A 140 2.13 -6.24 -3.08
CA LYS A 140 1.91 -6.85 -1.77
C LYS A 140 0.74 -6.16 -1.07
N PRO A 141 -0.01 -6.85 -0.18
CA PRO A 141 -1.18 -6.26 0.48
C PRO A 141 -0.90 -4.90 1.17
N PHE A 142 0.21 -4.78 1.91
CA PHE A 142 0.57 -3.52 2.57
C PHE A 142 0.89 -2.38 1.58
N GLU A 143 1.42 -2.72 0.39
CA GLU A 143 1.67 -1.72 -0.65
C GLU A 143 0.34 -1.23 -1.23
N VAL A 144 -0.64 -2.12 -1.41
CA VAL A 144 -1.98 -1.74 -1.85
C VAL A 144 -2.62 -0.80 -0.85
N ARG A 145 -2.63 -1.12 0.45
CA ARG A 145 -3.20 -0.24 1.48
C ARG A 145 -2.56 1.14 1.43
N ARG A 146 -1.23 1.20 1.37
CA ARG A 146 -0.47 2.46 1.27
C ARG A 146 -0.88 3.28 0.03
N LEU A 147 -0.95 2.64 -1.14
CA LEU A 147 -1.33 3.30 -2.39
C LEU A 147 -2.79 3.76 -2.37
N VAL A 148 -3.70 2.95 -1.82
CA VAL A 148 -5.12 3.29 -1.65
C VAL A 148 -5.28 4.47 -0.71
N ALA A 149 -4.58 4.51 0.43
CA ALA A 149 -4.62 5.62 1.36
C ALA A 149 -4.20 6.94 0.68
N ILE A 150 -3.08 6.94 -0.05
CA ILE A 150 -2.61 8.12 -0.79
C ILE A 150 -3.64 8.56 -1.84
N ALA A 151 -4.12 7.61 -2.65
CA ALA A 151 -5.08 7.89 -3.72
C ALA A 151 -6.41 8.42 -3.17
N LEU A 152 -6.92 7.81 -2.10
CA LEU A 152 -8.19 8.20 -1.46
C LEU A 152 -8.08 9.55 -0.77
N TYR A 153 -6.95 9.82 -0.10
CA TYR A 153 -6.67 11.14 0.47
C TYR A 153 -6.64 12.23 -0.59
N ARG A 154 -5.91 12.01 -1.71
CA ARG A 154 -5.91 12.94 -2.85
C ARG A 154 -7.30 13.10 -3.45
N TYR A 155 -8.01 11.99 -3.64
CA TYR A 155 -9.37 11.99 -4.15
C TYR A 155 -10.28 12.87 -3.28
N VAL A 156 -10.18 12.79 -1.95
CA VAL A 156 -10.97 13.66 -1.04
C VAL A 156 -10.43 15.09 -0.99
N ALA A 157 -9.13 15.31 -1.12
CA ALA A 157 -8.49 16.63 -1.05
C ALA A 157 -8.68 17.47 -2.33
N ASP A 158 -8.93 16.85 -3.49
CA ASP A 158 -9.08 17.51 -4.80
C ASP A 158 -10.31 18.44 -4.94
N GLN A 159 -10.86 18.95 -3.83
CA GLN A 159 -11.86 20.01 -3.81
C GLN A 159 -11.35 21.39 -4.26
N SER A 160 -10.14 21.50 -4.80
CA SER A 160 -9.54 22.78 -5.26
C SER A 160 -9.37 22.91 -6.78
N GLY A 161 -9.75 21.91 -7.58
CA GLY A 161 -9.40 21.83 -9.00
C GLY A 161 -10.56 21.49 -9.93
N GLY A 162 -11.62 22.29 -9.92
CA GLY A 162 -12.52 22.32 -11.07
C GLY A 162 -11.78 22.89 -12.28
N GLN A 163 -11.87 22.17 -13.41
CA GLN A 163 -11.44 22.53 -14.76
C GLN A 163 -9.96 22.33 -15.12
N SER A 164 -9.72 21.34 -15.97
CA SER A 164 -8.84 21.46 -17.13
C SER A 164 -9.47 20.69 -18.28
#